data_AF-A0A0D0D1X5-F1
#
_entry.id   AF-A0A0D0D1X5-F1
#
_cell.length_a   1.000
_cell.length_b   1.000
_cell.length_c   1.000
_cell.angle_alpha   90.00
_cell.angle_beta   90.00
_cell.angle_gamma   90.00
#
_symmetry.space_group_name_H-M   'P 1'
#
loop_
_entity.id
_entity.type
_entity.pdbx_description
1 polymer ?
#
loop_
_entity_poly.entity_id
_entity_poly.type
_entity_poly.pdbx_seq_one_letter_code
_entity_poly.pdbx_strand_id
1 'polypeptide(L)'
;MGADISITEREHHTCPLCALGLHTAINVDIPNTTPLFSYKTPSGWLPLTKPCFMSRCNEVWVSQGCPDMPFASALYSKHCACYHLTGISPDIIATQGRWTSQAFLQYWGCIEMVLPLFISSSSDVARLHSIDSIMDNFSHKNNLSHTHA
;
A
#
# COMPACT_ATOMS: atom_id res chain seq x y z
N MET A 1 16.32 -10.22 23.10
CA MET A 1 16.78 -9.02 22.39
C MET A 1 15.55 -8.32 21.85
N GLY A 2 15.38 -7.04 22.16
CA GLY A 2 14.31 -6.19 21.62
C GLY A 2 14.84 -5.32 20.48
N ALA A 3 13.96 -4.56 19.84
CA ALA A 3 14.31 -3.55 18.86
C ALA A 3 13.54 -2.26 19.19
N ASP A 4 14.22 -1.12 19.14
CA ASP A 4 13.58 0.18 19.26
C ASP A 4 12.94 0.55 17.93
N ILE A 5 11.66 0.91 17.99
CA ILE A 5 10.87 1.36 16.85
C ILE A 5 10.41 2.79 17.10
N SER A 6 10.54 3.65 16.09
CA SER A 6 9.98 4.99 16.08
C SER A 6 8.80 5.01 15.13
N ILE A 7 7.62 5.39 15.63
CA ILE A 7 6.38 5.46 14.87
C ILE A 7 5.91 6.91 14.85
N THR A 8 5.46 7.38 13.70
CA THR A 8 4.93 8.73 13.52
C THR A 8 3.43 8.65 13.27
N GLU A 9 2.67 9.48 13.97
CA GLU A 9 1.24 9.64 13.74
C GLU A 9 0.97 10.16 12.32
N ARG A 10 -0.17 9.76 11.75
CA ARG A 10 -0.66 10.24 10.45
C ARG A 10 -2.14 10.54 10.57
N GLU A 11 -2.59 11.64 9.96
CA GLU A 11 -4.01 11.99 9.80
C GLU A 11 -4.67 11.12 8.72
N HIS A 12 -4.71 9.81 8.95
CA HIS A 12 -5.22 8.84 7.99
C HIS A 12 -5.82 7.63 8.71
N HIS A 13 -6.84 7.00 8.13
CA HIS A 13 -7.49 5.81 8.73
C HIS A 13 -6.56 4.58 8.89
N THR A 14 -5.38 4.60 8.26
CA THR A 14 -4.31 3.59 8.42
C THR A 14 -3.16 4.10 9.28
N CYS A 15 -3.42 5.06 10.18
CA CYS A 15 -2.42 5.59 11.11
C CYS A 15 -1.75 4.46 11.92
N PRO A 16 -0.42 4.32 11.85
CA PRO A 16 0.28 3.23 12.53
C PRO A 16 0.24 3.36 14.06
N LEU A 17 0.19 4.60 14.58
CA LEU A 17 0.09 4.84 16.02
C LEU A 17 -1.28 4.39 16.55
N CYS A 18 -2.37 4.78 15.87
CA CYS A 18 -3.72 4.34 16.20
C CYS A 18 -3.86 2.82 16.07
N ALA A 19 -3.32 2.23 15.01
CA ALA A 19 -3.35 0.78 14.81
C ALA A 19 -2.63 0.02 15.94
N LEU A 20 -1.47 0.51 16.38
CA LEU A 20 -0.74 -0.10 17.50
C LEU A 20 -1.49 0.09 18.83
N GLY A 21 -2.09 1.25 19.06
CA GLY A 21 -2.93 1.50 20.23
C GLY A 21 -4.17 0.58 20.28
N LEU A 22 -4.79 0.31 19.14
CA LEU A 22 -5.87 -0.67 19.04
C LEU A 22 -5.37 -2.09 19.30
N HIS A 23 -4.19 -2.44 18.79
CA HIS A 23 -3.60 -3.75 19.03
C HIS A 23 -3.37 -4.01 20.52
N THR A 24 -2.83 -3.04 21.26
CA THR A 24 -2.61 -3.17 22.71
C THR A 24 -3.92 -3.16 23.49
N ALA A 25 -4.92 -2.38 23.06
CA ALA A 25 -6.24 -2.36 23.70
C ALA A 25 -6.99 -3.69 23.54
N ILE A 26 -6.91 -4.33 22.37
CA ILE A 26 -7.58 -5.61 22.09
C ILE A 26 -6.83 -6.78 22.75
N ASN A 27 -5.49 -6.71 22.76
CA ASN A 27 -4.63 -7.77 23.28
C ASN A 27 -4.06 -7.41 24.67
N VAL A 28 -4.93 -7.00 25.60
CA VAL A 28 -4.53 -6.48 26.93
C VAL A 28 -3.75 -7.48 27.79
N ASP A 29 -4.02 -8.79 27.64
CA ASP A 29 -3.40 -9.86 28.44
C ASP A 29 -2.18 -10.50 27.76
N ILE A 30 -1.54 -9.78 26.82
CA ILE A 30 -0.38 -10.31 26.10
C ILE A 30 0.80 -10.54 27.06
N PRO A 31 1.37 -11.75 27.15
CA PRO A 31 2.50 -11.99 28.04
C PRO A 31 3.73 -11.23 27.58
N ASN A 32 4.50 -10.69 28.52
CA ASN A 32 5.74 -9.94 28.25
C ASN A 32 6.84 -10.77 27.56
N THR A 33 6.66 -12.10 27.49
CA THR A 33 7.55 -13.03 26.80
C THR A 33 7.20 -13.22 25.33
N THR A 34 6.06 -12.69 24.87
CA THR A 34 5.59 -12.86 23.50
C THR A 34 5.99 -11.68 22.60
N PRO A 35 6.18 -11.90 21.28
CA PRO A 35 6.50 -10.82 20.34
C PRO A 35 5.40 -9.75 20.26
N LEU A 36 5.79 -8.51 19.91
CA LEU A 36 4.92 -7.34 19.84
C LEU A 36 3.65 -7.54 19.00
N PHE A 37 3.72 -8.31 17.92
CA PHE A 37 2.58 -8.56 17.02
C PHE A 37 1.91 -9.91 17.30
N SER A 38 1.89 -10.37 18.55
CA SER A 38 1.16 -11.59 18.88
C SER A 38 -0.33 -11.30 19.03
N TYR A 39 -1.16 -12.27 18.67
CA TYR A 39 -2.61 -12.12 18.74
C TYR A 39 -3.24 -13.32 19.45
N LYS A 40 -4.42 -13.08 20.03
CA LYS A 40 -5.17 -14.10 20.77
C LYS A 40 -5.88 -15.07 19.83
N THR A 41 -5.70 -16.36 20.06
CA THR A 41 -6.43 -17.46 19.43
C THR A 41 -7.15 -18.29 20.50
N PRO A 42 -8.11 -19.15 20.13
CA PRO A 42 -8.75 -20.07 21.09
C PRO A 42 -7.76 -21.01 21.80
N SER A 43 -6.60 -21.28 21.18
CA SER A 43 -5.54 -22.14 21.72
C SER A 43 -4.45 -21.40 22.49
N GLY A 44 -4.48 -20.06 22.55
CA GLY A 44 -3.50 -19.27 23.28
C GLY A 44 -3.03 -18.03 22.50
N TRP A 45 -1.74 -17.70 22.65
CA TRP A 45 -1.12 -16.56 21.97
C TRP A 45 -0.23 -17.07 20.84
N LEU A 46 -0.45 -16.57 19.63
CA LEU A 46 0.39 -16.90 18.49
C LEU A 46 1.10 -15.65 17.96
N PRO A 47 2.40 -15.74 17.62
CA PRO A 47 3.09 -14.65 16.96
C PRO A 47 2.58 -14.51 15.53
N LEU A 48 2.38 -13.27 15.08
CA LEU A 48 2.10 -13.00 13.67
C LEU A 48 3.36 -13.22 12.84
N THR A 49 3.44 -14.40 12.23
CA THR A 49 4.54 -14.74 11.31
C THR A 49 4.32 -14.07 9.96
N LYS A 50 5.42 -13.83 9.24
CA LYS A 50 5.36 -13.25 7.89
C LYS A 50 4.43 -14.02 6.94
N PRO A 51 4.44 -15.37 6.87
CA PRO A 51 3.51 -16.11 6.02
C PRO A 51 2.04 -15.91 6.41
N CYS A 52 1.73 -15.92 7.71
CA CYS A 52 0.37 -15.74 8.21
C CYS A 52 -0.16 -14.33 7.89
N PHE A 53 0.65 -13.30 8.14
CA PHE A 53 0.32 -11.92 7.78
C PHE A 53 0.04 -11.77 6.29
N MET A 54 0.90 -12.33 5.44
CA MET A 54 0.75 -12.22 4.00
C MET A 54 -0.46 -12.98 3.46
N SER A 55 -0.73 -14.18 3.96
CA SER A 55 -1.96 -14.92 3.62
C SER A 55 -3.18 -14.06 3.90
N ARG A 56 -3.23 -13.45 5.09
CA ARG A 56 -4.34 -12.60 5.48
C ARG A 56 -4.48 -11.35 4.60
N CYS A 57 -3.37 -10.69 4.27
CA CYS A 57 -3.38 -9.56 3.33
C CYS A 57 -3.87 -9.98 1.95
N ASN A 58 -3.41 -11.12 1.44
CA ASN A 58 -3.78 -11.61 0.12
C ASN A 58 -5.26 -11.95 0.05
N GLU A 59 -5.81 -12.63 1.07
CA GLU A 59 -7.25 -12.89 1.18
C GLU A 59 -8.07 -11.59 1.10
N VAL A 60 -7.67 -10.55 1.82
CA VAL A 60 -8.33 -9.25 1.78
C VAL A 60 -8.20 -8.62 0.40
N TRP A 61 -7.01 -8.59 -0.20
CA TRP A 61 -6.79 -8.01 -1.52
C TRP A 61 -7.60 -8.71 -2.62
N VAL A 62 -7.57 -10.03 -2.67
CA VAL A 62 -8.35 -10.82 -3.62
C VAL A 62 -9.84 -10.57 -3.44
N SER A 63 -10.31 -10.48 -2.19
CA SER A 63 -11.72 -10.13 -1.92
C SER A 63 -12.13 -8.73 -2.42
N GLN A 64 -11.16 -7.83 -2.59
CA GLN A 64 -11.36 -6.48 -3.12
C GLN A 64 -11.01 -6.37 -4.61
N GLY A 65 -10.84 -7.50 -5.32
CA GLY A 65 -10.57 -7.54 -6.76
C GLY A 65 -9.12 -7.28 -7.16
N CYS A 66 -8.18 -7.26 -6.21
CA CYS A 66 -6.76 -7.18 -6.54
C CYS A 66 -6.21 -8.55 -6.96
N PRO A 67 -5.26 -8.60 -7.91
CA PRO A 67 -4.61 -9.84 -8.31
C PRO A 67 -3.79 -10.44 -7.17
N ASP A 68 -3.72 -11.78 -7.14
CA ASP A 68 -2.87 -12.54 -6.23
C ASP A 68 -1.40 -12.13 -6.43
N MET A 69 -0.75 -11.65 -5.37
CA MET A 69 0.55 -11.00 -5.47
C MET A 69 1.64 -11.77 -4.70
N PRO A 70 2.75 -12.16 -5.35
CA PRO A 70 3.85 -12.86 -4.68
C PRO A 70 4.51 -12.08 -3.53
N PHE A 71 4.85 -12.82 -2.47
CA PHE A 71 5.41 -12.42 -1.17
C PHE A 71 6.47 -11.30 -1.13
N ALA A 72 7.41 -11.25 -2.09
CA ALA A 72 8.54 -10.34 -2.03
C ALA A 72 8.28 -9.01 -2.75
N SER A 73 7.57 -9.04 -3.88
CA SER A 73 7.30 -7.83 -4.66
C SER A 73 6.27 -6.94 -3.95
N ALA A 74 5.26 -7.50 -3.31
CA ALA A 74 4.15 -6.74 -2.74
C ALA A 74 4.54 -5.74 -1.64
N LEU A 75 5.29 -6.18 -0.62
CA LEU A 75 5.61 -5.32 0.52
C LEU A 75 6.63 -4.24 0.18
N TYR A 76 7.69 -4.59 -0.57
CA TYR A 76 8.73 -3.65 -0.98
C TYR A 76 8.22 -2.67 -2.03
N SER A 77 7.49 -3.17 -3.05
CA SER A 77 6.93 -2.31 -4.10
C SER A 77 5.86 -1.37 -3.55
N LYS A 78 4.98 -1.81 -2.65
CA LYS A 78 3.94 -0.93 -2.08
C LYS A 78 4.49 0.10 -1.09
N HIS A 79 5.50 -0.25 -0.29
CA HIS A 79 6.18 0.76 0.55
C HIS A 79 6.90 1.81 -0.30
N CYS A 80 7.68 1.40 -1.30
CA CYS A 80 8.34 2.36 -2.20
C CYS A 80 7.32 3.20 -2.98
N ALA A 81 6.29 2.59 -3.57
CA ALA A 81 5.31 3.31 -4.38
C ALA A 81 4.47 4.29 -3.56
N CYS A 82 4.05 3.93 -2.34
CA CYS A 82 3.27 4.83 -1.48
C CYS A 82 4.06 6.09 -1.09
N TYR A 83 5.34 5.96 -0.78
CA TYR A 83 6.18 7.12 -0.50
C TYR A 83 6.49 7.95 -1.75
N HIS A 84 6.61 7.32 -2.93
CA HIS A 84 6.88 8.03 -4.19
C HIS A 84 5.74 8.99 -4.55
N LEU A 85 4.51 8.51 -4.38
CA LEU A 85 3.29 9.30 -4.62
C LEU A 85 3.11 10.46 -3.64
N THR A 86 3.84 10.47 -2.52
CA THR A 86 3.80 11.56 -1.52
C THR A 86 4.88 12.63 -1.74
N GLY A 87 5.74 12.49 -2.76
CA GLY A 87 6.78 13.48 -3.09
C GLY A 87 7.90 13.61 -2.05
N ILE A 88 8.05 12.63 -1.16
CA ILE A 88 9.08 12.62 -0.11
C ILE A 88 10.45 12.34 -0.75
N SER A 89 11.47 13.11 -0.33
CA SER A 89 12.84 12.95 -0.83
C SER A 89 13.37 11.52 -0.62
N PRO A 90 14.06 10.92 -1.62
CA PRO A 90 14.61 9.58 -1.52
C PRO A 90 15.58 9.40 -0.34
N ASP A 91 16.28 10.45 0.09
CA ASP A 91 17.22 10.39 1.22
C ASP A 91 16.49 10.17 2.56
N ILE A 92 15.31 10.77 2.72
CA ILE A 92 14.45 10.58 3.91
C ILE A 92 14.00 9.12 3.98
N ILE A 93 13.71 8.52 2.83
CA ILE A 93 13.18 7.17 2.71
C ILE A 93 14.29 6.14 2.90
N ALA A 94 15.48 6.41 2.36
CA ALA A 94 16.68 5.62 2.62
C ALA A 94 16.99 5.58 4.12
N THR A 95 16.97 6.76 4.76
CA THR A 95 17.19 6.90 6.20
C THR A 95 16.13 6.14 7.01
N GLN A 96 14.85 6.31 6.66
CA GLN A 96 13.74 5.67 7.37
C GLN A 96 13.72 4.15 7.18
N GLY A 97 14.04 3.66 5.99
CA GLY A 97 14.14 2.23 5.69
C GLY A 97 15.49 1.60 6.09
N ARG A 98 16.40 2.39 6.68
CA ARG A 98 17.77 1.97 7.04
C ARG A 98 18.56 1.37 5.87
N TRP A 99 18.33 1.89 4.66
CA TRP A 99 19.04 1.47 3.46
C TRP A 99 20.42 2.12 3.46
N THR A 100 21.46 1.30 3.47
CA THR A 100 22.85 1.75 3.35
C THR A 100 23.33 1.85 1.91
N SER A 101 22.58 1.28 0.96
CA SER A 101 22.90 1.29 -0.46
C SER A 101 21.78 1.91 -1.28
N GLN A 102 22.15 2.56 -2.39
CA GLN A 102 21.24 3.14 -3.38
C GLN A 102 20.48 2.07 -4.20
N ALA A 103 20.64 0.78 -3.89
CA ALA A 103 19.86 -0.29 -4.52
C ALA A 103 18.34 -0.12 -4.31
N PHE A 104 17.94 0.60 -3.25
CA PHE A 104 16.53 0.97 -3.05
C PHE A 104 15.97 1.80 -4.20
N LEU A 105 16.80 2.59 -4.91
CA LEU A 105 16.36 3.39 -6.07
C LEU A 105 15.89 2.51 -7.23
N GLN A 106 16.46 1.31 -7.40
CA GLN A 106 16.00 0.37 -8.42
C GLN A 106 14.59 -0.16 -8.10
N TYR A 107 14.28 -0.38 -6.82
CA TYR A 107 12.94 -0.74 -6.37
C TYR A 107 11.96 0.45 -6.40
N TRP A 108 12.47 1.64 -6.08
CA TRP A 108 11.76 2.92 -6.12
C TRP A 108 11.31 3.30 -7.54
N GLY A 109 12.19 3.11 -8.53
CA GLY A 109 11.92 3.37 -9.94
C GLY A 109 11.09 2.28 -10.64
N CYS A 110 10.94 1.09 -10.02
CA CYS A 110 10.16 -0.02 -10.58
C CYS A 110 8.64 0.16 -10.45
N ILE A 111 8.17 1.41 -10.29
CA ILE A 111 6.78 1.80 -10.47
C ILE A 111 6.30 1.46 -11.90
N GLU A 112 7.19 1.48 -12.90
CA GLU A 112 6.84 1.11 -14.29
C GLU A 112 6.41 -0.35 -14.47
N MET A 113 6.79 -1.26 -13.57
CA MET A 113 6.32 -2.66 -13.64
C MET A 113 4.95 -2.85 -12.96
N VAL A 114 4.60 -1.93 -12.06
CA VAL A 114 3.34 -1.92 -11.30
C VAL A 114 2.27 -1.09 -11.99
N LEU A 115 2.63 0.02 -12.65
CA LEU A 115 1.70 0.89 -13.36
C LEU A 115 0.84 0.13 -14.39
N PRO A 116 1.39 -0.76 -15.26
CA PRO A 116 0.57 -1.52 -16.20
C PRO A 116 -0.44 -2.44 -15.49
N LEU A 117 -0.09 -3.00 -14.32
CA LEU A 117 -0.96 -3.88 -13.56
C LEU A 117 -2.15 -3.12 -12.93
N PHE A 118 -1.95 -1.86 -12.53
CA PHE A 118 -3.00 -0.99 -11.99
C PHE A 118 -3.76 -0.23 -13.08
N ILE A 119 -3.13 0.11 -14.20
CA ILE A 119 -3.80 0.72 -15.35
C ILE A 119 -4.76 -0.30 -15.96
N SER A 120 -4.34 -1.54 -16.20
CA SER A 120 -5.21 -2.61 -16.71
C SER A 120 -6.38 -2.94 -15.78
N SER A 121 -6.23 -2.80 -14.47
CA SER A 121 -7.33 -3.02 -13.52
C SER A 121 -8.22 -1.79 -13.32
N SER A 122 -7.73 -0.58 -13.62
CA SER A 122 -8.48 0.68 -13.50
C SER A 122 -9.10 1.17 -14.82
N SER A 123 -8.78 0.54 -15.95
CA SER A 123 -9.48 0.70 -17.23
C SER A 123 -10.87 0.09 -17.15
N ASP A 124 -11.68 0.68 -16.28
CA ASP A 124 -13.11 0.47 -16.17
C ASP A 124 -13.73 1.15 -17.39
N VAL A 125 -14.14 0.35 -18.38
CA VAL A 125 -14.65 0.83 -19.68
C VAL A 125 -15.78 1.84 -19.49
N ALA A 126 -16.55 1.72 -18.40
CA ALA A 126 -17.58 2.67 -18.00
C ALA A 126 -17.04 4.09 -17.71
N ARG A 127 -15.84 4.23 -17.09
CA ARG A 127 -15.20 5.54 -16.88
C ARG A 127 -14.69 6.15 -18.17
N LEU A 128 -14.20 5.34 -19.12
CA LEU A 128 -13.74 5.84 -20.42
C LEU A 128 -14.90 6.43 -21.22
N HIS A 129 -16.05 5.74 -21.28
CA HIS A 129 -17.26 6.29 -21.90
C HIS A 129 -17.75 7.57 -21.23
N SER A 130 -17.61 7.69 -19.90
CA SER A 130 -17.96 8.92 -19.19
C SER A 130 -17.02 10.08 -19.55
N ILE A 131 -15.73 9.83 -19.76
CA ILE A 131 -14.75 10.86 -20.15
C ILE A 131 -14.99 11.31 -21.59
N ASP A 132 -15.25 10.39 -22.51
CA ASP A 132 -15.59 10.71 -23.89
C ASP A 132 -16.84 11.60 -23.95
N SER A 133 -17.90 11.24 -23.21
CA SER A 133 -19.11 12.05 -23.14
C SER A 133 -18.88 13.45 -22.54
N ILE A 134 -17.98 13.59 -21.58
CA ILE A 134 -17.60 14.89 -21.00
C ILE A 134 -16.82 15.73 -22.03
N MET A 135 -15.89 15.10 -22.77
CA MET A 135 -15.10 15.77 -23.80
C MET A 135 -15.98 16.19 -24.99
N ASP A 136 -16.93 15.36 -25.42
CA ASP A 136 -17.89 15.68 -26.47
C ASP A 136 -18.79 16.85 -26.06
N ASN A 137 -19.31 16.83 -24.82
CA ASN A 137 -20.12 17.94 -24.29
C ASN A 137 -19.32 19.24 -24.19
N PHE A 138 -18.06 19.16 -23.78
CA PHE A 138 -17.17 20.32 -23.74
C PHE A 138 -16.91 20.86 -25.15
N SER A 139 -16.63 19.97 -26.11
CA SER A 139 -16.40 20.32 -27.51
C SER A 139 -17.61 21.01 -28.13
N HIS A 140 -18.80 20.44 -27.93
CA HIS A 140 -20.07 21.04 -28.37
C HIS A 140 -20.34 22.40 -27.73
N LYS A 141 -20.10 22.53 -26.42
CA LYS A 141 -20.32 23.79 -25.70
C LYS A 141 -19.36 24.90 -26.13
N ASN A 142 -18.17 24.54 -26.59
CA ASN A 142 -17.12 25.49 -26.98
C ASN A 142 -16.93 25.60 -28.51
N ASN A 143 -17.81 25.00 -29.32
CA ASN A 143 -17.76 24.99 -30.79
C ASN A 143 -16.41 24.55 -31.39
N LEU A 144 -15.74 23.60 -30.75
CA LEU A 144 -14.46 23.07 -31.23
C LEU A 144 -14.75 22.03 -32.31
N SER A 145 -14.70 22.41 -33.59
CA SER A 145 -14.84 21.44 -34.69
C SER A 145 -13.57 20.58 -34.79
N HIS A 146 -13.74 19.25 -34.74
CA HIS A 146 -12.65 18.31 -34.97
C HIS A 146 -12.04 18.54 -36.36
N THR A 147 -10.83 19.10 -36.40
CA THR A 147 -10.02 19.17 -37.62
C THR A 147 -9.37 17.80 -37.78
N HIS A 148 -9.96 16.95 -38.62
CA HIS A 148 -9.32 15.71 -39.06
C HIS A 148 -8.14 16.06 -39.98
N ALA A 149 -6.95 15.62 -39.61
CA ALA A 149 -5.80 15.41 -40.49
C ALA A 149 -5.41 13.94 -40.43
#